data_AF-A0A9P6ZPF6-F1
#
_entry.id   AF-A0A9P6ZPF6-F1
#
_cell.length_a   1.000
_cell.length_b   1.000
_cell.length_c   1.000
_cell.angle_alpha   90.00
_cell.angle_beta   90.00
_cell.angle_gamma   90.00
#
_symmetry.space_group_name_H-M   'P 1'
#
loop_
_entity.id
_entity.type
_entity.pdbx_description
1 polymer ?
#
loop_
_entity_poly.entity_id
_entity_poly.type
_entity_poly.pdbx_seq_one_letter_code
_entity_poly.pdbx_strand_id
1 'polypeptide(L)'
;MDPVDHNIPDSRPWNSVARAPSLQGAVDMHITNRHNTDNTRLIYDHSAPRTMFNETQKAYPHPFLATPSVPLIYDLRFPPTSLAFPSSSPYAGCGYELLFVPLTPERPKQIRLISPDFPWTFVIGPDPSAGEEGVTCLDVLATLHAALQRPLTDTEWGTVGDDKRASLIRARDRRLRLCPGSSNSAACTRQTARSALDADAPNHRPVHREGLLLRVDWLGSRVAFVGLIKDEAFARSRLIPGGGQPPETWVVKFQGL
;
A
#
# COMPACT_ATOMS: atom_id res chain seq x y z
N MET A 1 64.05 27.13 -0.87
CA MET A 1 63.66 27.88 0.33
C MET A 1 62.85 29.07 -0.13
N ASP A 2 61.75 29.27 0.59
CA ASP A 2 60.83 30.41 0.62
C ASP A 2 59.56 30.40 -0.24
N PRO A 3 58.43 30.84 0.37
CA PRO A 3 57.11 30.25 0.18
C PRO A 3 56.12 31.22 -0.48
N VAL A 4 55.00 30.67 -0.94
CA VAL A 4 53.88 31.40 -1.54
C VAL A 4 52.80 31.60 -0.47
N ASP A 5 52.64 32.84 0.00
CA ASP A 5 51.59 33.25 0.95
C ASP A 5 50.20 33.28 0.30
N HIS A 6 49.23 32.75 1.04
CA HIS A 6 47.79 32.83 0.75
C HIS A 6 47.15 34.00 1.50
N ASN A 7 46.48 34.89 0.77
CA ASN A 7 45.66 35.96 1.32
C ASN A 7 44.21 35.48 1.55
N ILE A 8 43.74 35.54 2.80
CA ILE A 8 42.33 35.39 3.19
C ILE A 8 41.88 36.75 3.78
N PRO A 9 40.80 37.38 3.28
CA PRO A 9 40.27 38.57 3.90
C PRO A 9 39.15 38.30 4.93
N ASP A 10 39.13 39.23 5.87
CA ASP A 10 38.52 39.26 7.20
C ASP A 10 36.99 39.29 7.30
N SER A 11 36.59 38.72 8.43
CA SER A 11 35.29 38.82 9.11
C SER A 11 34.96 40.25 9.54
N ARG A 12 33.72 40.69 9.35
CA ARG A 12 33.15 41.88 10.02
C ARG A 12 32.06 41.49 11.02
N PRO A 13 32.04 42.06 12.24
CA PRO A 13 30.93 41.94 13.18
C PRO A 13 29.97 43.13 13.04
N TRP A 14 28.66 42.88 13.16
CA TRP A 14 27.66 43.94 13.33
C TRP A 14 26.80 43.60 14.55
N ASN A 15 27.06 44.30 15.65
CA ASN A 15 26.10 44.51 16.72
C ASN A 15 25.27 45.74 16.39
N SER A 16 23.96 45.66 16.54
CA SER A 16 23.10 46.84 16.71
C SER A 16 21.89 46.47 17.55
N VAL A 17 21.85 47.07 18.73
CA VAL A 17 20.74 47.14 19.68
C VAL A 17 19.77 48.23 19.19
N ALA A 18 18.47 47.94 19.09
CA ALA A 18 17.44 48.97 19.15
C ALA A 18 16.06 48.40 19.57
N ARG A 19 15.63 48.91 20.73
CA ARG A 19 14.29 49.07 21.33
C ARG A 19 13.02 48.79 20.50
N ALA A 20 12.05 48.23 21.24
CA ALA A 20 10.63 48.09 20.94
C ALA A 20 9.88 49.41 20.65
N PRO A 21 8.66 49.30 20.12
CA PRO A 21 7.51 49.68 20.96
C PRO A 21 6.36 48.66 20.95
N SER A 22 5.74 48.55 22.12
CA SER A 22 4.48 47.89 22.42
C SER A 22 3.29 48.65 21.84
N LEU A 23 2.36 47.94 21.21
CA LEU A 23 0.99 48.40 21.01
C LEU A 23 0.02 47.25 21.32
N GLN A 24 -0.76 47.48 22.39
CA GLN A 24 -2.03 46.83 22.67
C GLN A 24 -2.93 46.78 21.43
N GLY A 25 -3.56 45.63 21.22
CA GLY A 25 -4.63 45.43 20.25
C GLY A 25 -5.32 44.11 20.54
N ALA A 26 -6.17 44.11 21.56
CA ALA A 26 -7.08 43.02 21.86
C ALA A 26 -8.09 42.88 20.70
N VAL A 27 -8.14 41.71 20.08
CA VAL A 27 -9.26 41.30 19.24
C VAL A 27 -9.75 39.97 19.79
N ASP A 28 -10.81 40.05 20.59
CA ASP A 28 -11.64 38.91 20.96
C ASP A 28 -12.23 38.32 19.68
N MET A 29 -11.67 37.19 19.25
CA MET A 29 -12.23 36.40 18.16
C MET A 29 -13.11 35.31 18.77
N HIS A 30 -14.38 35.64 19.01
CA HIS A 30 -15.41 34.66 19.32
C HIS A 30 -15.64 33.75 18.11
N ILE A 31 -14.94 32.61 18.07
CA ILE A 31 -15.28 31.50 17.16
C ILE A 31 -16.43 30.73 17.81
N THR A 32 -17.66 31.13 17.51
CA THR A 32 -18.84 30.28 17.71
C THR A 32 -18.83 29.21 16.63
N ASN A 33 -18.10 28.12 16.88
CA ASN A 33 -18.16 26.93 16.04
C ASN A 33 -19.47 26.18 16.35
N ARG A 34 -20.57 26.65 15.74
CA ARG A 34 -21.81 25.88 15.65
C ARG A 34 -21.52 24.67 14.77
N HIS A 35 -21.34 23.50 15.39
CA HIS A 35 -21.46 22.23 14.70
C HIS A 35 -22.89 22.10 14.16
N ASN A 36 -23.03 22.42 12.87
CA ASN A 36 -24.19 22.06 12.07
C ASN A 36 -24.07 20.57 11.74
N THR A 37 -24.88 19.73 12.39
CA THR A 37 -24.93 18.27 12.16
C THR A 37 -25.84 17.87 11.00
N ASP A 38 -26.35 18.82 10.22
CA ASP A 38 -27.33 18.53 9.18
C ASP A 38 -26.70 18.61 7.78
N ASN A 39 -25.86 17.63 7.42
CA ASN A 39 -25.63 17.33 6.00
C ASN A 39 -25.04 15.95 5.66
N THR A 40 -25.39 14.89 6.40
CA THR A 40 -25.06 13.50 6.00
C THR A 40 -26.27 12.79 5.36
N ARG A 41 -26.97 13.49 4.48
CA ARG A 41 -28.06 12.93 3.67
C ARG A 41 -28.02 13.53 2.27
N LEU A 42 -27.13 12.99 1.45
CA LEU A 42 -27.04 13.03 -0.03
C LEU A 42 -25.71 12.30 -0.29
N ILE A 43 -25.61 11.15 -0.94
CA ILE A 43 -25.98 10.86 -2.33
C ILE A 43 -26.20 9.34 -2.45
N TYR A 44 -27.42 8.87 -2.24
CA TYR A 44 -27.95 7.65 -2.87
C TYR A 44 -29.46 7.87 -3.01
N ASP A 45 -29.82 8.84 -3.85
CA ASP A 45 -31.20 8.96 -4.32
C ASP A 45 -31.40 7.87 -5.39
N HIS A 46 -32.17 6.84 -5.04
CA HIS A 46 -32.41 5.64 -5.84
C HIS A 46 -33.42 5.86 -6.98
N SER A 47 -33.43 7.05 -7.58
CA SER A 47 -34.46 7.46 -8.54
C SER A 47 -33.87 7.76 -9.92
N ALA A 48 -33.04 6.85 -10.43
CA ALA A 48 -32.69 6.82 -11.86
C ALA A 48 -33.72 5.96 -12.62
N PRO A 49 -34.05 6.28 -13.89
CA PRO A 49 -35.02 5.53 -14.66
C PRO A 49 -34.56 4.09 -14.78
N ARG A 50 -35.44 3.14 -14.42
CA ARG A 50 -35.27 1.72 -14.73
C ARG A 50 -35.26 1.54 -16.26
N THR A 51 -34.12 1.78 -16.89
CA THR A 51 -33.76 1.10 -18.13
C THR A 51 -33.79 -0.39 -17.84
N MET A 52 -34.49 -1.14 -18.69
CA MET A 52 -34.59 -2.60 -18.57
C MET A 52 -33.17 -3.19 -18.60
N PHE A 53 -32.66 -3.55 -17.42
CA PHE A 53 -31.39 -4.23 -17.24
C PHE A 53 -31.55 -5.67 -17.76
N ASN A 54 -31.20 -5.86 -19.03
CA ASN A 54 -31.10 -7.19 -19.63
C ASN A 54 -29.95 -7.96 -18.96
N GLU A 55 -30.32 -8.98 -18.19
CA GLU A 55 -29.73 -10.33 -18.15
C GLU A 55 -28.30 -10.47 -18.72
N THR A 56 -27.32 -9.91 -18.00
CA THR A 56 -25.90 -10.29 -17.85
C THR A 56 -25.14 -9.09 -17.25
N GLN A 57 -25.59 -8.60 -16.09
CA GLN A 57 -24.71 -7.80 -15.23
C GLN A 57 -23.57 -8.72 -14.79
N LYS A 58 -22.53 -8.83 -15.62
CA LYS A 58 -21.23 -9.36 -15.19
C LYS A 58 -20.88 -8.66 -13.88
N ALA A 59 -20.50 -9.41 -12.86
CA ALA A 59 -19.96 -8.86 -11.63
C ALA A 59 -18.85 -7.87 -11.99
N TYR A 60 -19.15 -6.57 -11.93
CA TYR A 60 -18.16 -5.51 -12.06
C TYR A 60 -17.69 -5.17 -10.66
N PRO A 61 -16.38 -4.90 -10.48
CA PRO A 61 -15.91 -4.47 -9.18
C PRO A 61 -16.47 -3.08 -8.89
N HIS A 62 -16.62 -2.77 -7.61
CA HIS A 62 -17.04 -1.47 -7.14
C HIS A 62 -16.16 -0.38 -7.76
N PRO A 63 -16.70 0.81 -8.12
CA PRO A 63 -15.95 1.86 -8.80
C PRO A 63 -14.59 2.23 -8.18
N PHE A 64 -14.45 2.13 -6.86
CA PHE A 64 -13.17 2.34 -6.17
C PHE A 64 -12.04 1.42 -6.62
N LEU A 65 -12.36 0.20 -7.06
CA LEU A 65 -11.40 -0.79 -7.50
C LEU A 65 -11.51 -1.08 -9.01
N ALA A 66 -12.47 -0.46 -9.71
CA ALA A 66 -12.64 -0.65 -11.14
C ALA A 66 -11.71 0.27 -11.95
N THR A 67 -10.98 -0.30 -12.90
CA THR A 67 -10.28 0.49 -13.92
C THR A 67 -11.27 0.80 -15.06
N PRO A 68 -11.49 2.06 -15.52
CA PRO A 68 -10.75 3.30 -15.25
C PRO A 68 -11.53 4.37 -14.43
N SER A 69 -12.65 4.02 -13.78
CA SER A 69 -13.54 5.00 -13.14
C SER A 69 -12.90 5.58 -11.86
N VAL A 70 -12.20 6.71 -11.99
CA VAL A 70 -11.45 7.38 -10.91
C VAL A 70 -10.35 6.48 -10.32
N PRO A 71 -9.11 6.51 -10.84
CA PRO A 71 -8.07 5.60 -10.40
C PRO A 71 -7.74 5.87 -8.94
N LEU A 72 -8.14 4.96 -8.05
CA LEU A 72 -7.58 4.88 -6.72
C LEU A 72 -6.13 4.41 -6.87
N ILE A 73 -5.21 5.37 -6.92
CA ILE A 73 -3.77 5.10 -6.93
C ILE A 73 -3.34 4.92 -5.48
N TYR A 74 -3.09 3.67 -5.10
CA TYR A 74 -2.73 3.32 -3.73
C TYR A 74 -1.37 2.62 -3.70
N ASP A 75 -0.42 3.22 -2.97
CA ASP A 75 0.92 2.66 -2.77
C ASP A 75 0.89 1.56 -1.70
N LEU A 76 1.08 0.31 -2.14
CA LEU A 76 1.02 -0.89 -1.29
C LEU A 76 2.15 -1.01 -0.25
N ARG A 77 3.08 -0.06 -0.22
CA ARG A 77 4.11 0.01 0.83
C ARG A 77 3.57 0.58 2.14
N PHE A 78 2.44 1.27 2.09
CA PHE A 78 1.79 1.86 3.25
C PHE A 78 0.47 1.15 3.55
N PRO A 79 0.03 1.07 4.81
CA PRO A 79 -1.24 0.42 5.16
C PRO A 79 -2.44 1.15 4.54
N PRO A 80 -3.59 0.49 4.33
CA PRO A 80 -4.77 1.15 3.80
C PRO A 80 -5.22 2.36 4.65
N THR A 81 -4.91 2.39 5.93
CA THR A 81 -5.21 3.51 6.83
C THR A 81 -4.50 4.82 6.47
N SER A 82 -3.43 4.78 5.67
CA SER A 82 -2.75 5.97 5.16
C SER A 82 -3.30 6.42 3.80
N LEU A 83 -4.32 5.75 3.27
CA LEU A 83 -4.93 6.10 2.00
C LEU A 83 -5.62 7.45 2.15
N ALA A 84 -5.26 8.36 1.24
CA ALA A 84 -5.88 9.67 1.11
C ALA A 84 -6.24 9.89 -0.36
N PHE A 85 -7.43 10.42 -0.59
CA PHE A 85 -7.83 10.80 -1.94
C PHE A 85 -7.24 12.15 -2.33
N PRO A 86 -6.83 12.36 -3.59
CA PRO A 86 -6.37 13.67 -4.07
C PRO A 86 -7.43 14.75 -3.86
N SER A 87 -7.01 15.99 -3.64
CA SER A 87 -7.95 17.13 -3.45
C SER A 87 -8.86 17.39 -4.66
N SER A 88 -8.48 16.91 -5.85
CA SER A 88 -9.29 16.97 -7.07
C SER A 88 -10.33 15.84 -7.18
N SER A 89 -10.29 14.85 -6.31
CA SER A 89 -11.23 13.73 -6.27
C SER A 89 -12.55 14.17 -5.62
N PRO A 90 -13.71 13.65 -6.06
CA PRO A 90 -14.98 13.82 -5.32
C PRO A 90 -14.94 13.22 -3.90
N TYR A 91 -13.93 12.39 -3.60
CA TYR A 91 -13.69 11.79 -2.29
C TYR A 91 -12.61 12.53 -1.47
N ALA A 92 -12.23 13.75 -1.87
CA ALA A 92 -11.26 14.56 -1.15
C ALA A 92 -11.65 14.72 0.33
N GLY A 93 -10.69 14.53 1.23
CA GLY A 93 -10.92 14.61 2.69
C GLY A 93 -11.54 13.36 3.32
N CYS A 94 -11.95 12.38 2.52
CA CYS A 94 -12.34 11.07 3.02
C CYS A 94 -11.10 10.18 3.24
N GLY A 95 -11.19 9.26 4.19
CA GLY A 95 -10.17 8.24 4.45
C GLY A 95 -10.55 6.87 3.90
N TYR A 96 -9.90 5.85 4.43
CA TYR A 96 -10.12 4.44 4.08
C TYR A 96 -11.50 3.91 4.50
N GLU A 97 -12.23 4.63 5.34
CA GLU A 97 -13.55 4.25 5.84
C GLU A 97 -14.59 4.15 4.72
N LEU A 98 -14.40 4.87 3.61
CA LEU A 98 -15.26 4.72 2.42
C LEU A 98 -15.12 3.35 1.74
N LEU A 99 -14.05 2.61 2.03
CA LEU A 99 -13.79 1.31 1.41
C LEU A 99 -14.52 0.15 2.11
N PHE A 100 -15.25 0.41 3.21
CA PHE A 100 -16.20 -0.54 3.83
C PHE A 100 -17.49 -0.68 2.99
N VAL A 101 -17.31 -0.90 1.68
CA VAL A 101 -18.39 -1.13 0.72
C VAL A 101 -18.15 -2.48 0.05
N PRO A 102 -19.21 -3.24 -0.30
CA PRO A 102 -19.07 -4.52 -0.98
C PRO A 102 -18.25 -4.41 -2.27
N LEU A 103 -17.41 -5.41 -2.52
CA LEU A 103 -16.59 -5.47 -3.73
C LEU A 103 -17.43 -5.51 -5.01
N THR A 104 -18.55 -6.23 -5.00
CA THR A 104 -19.50 -6.28 -6.11
C THR A 104 -20.93 -6.23 -5.54
N PRO A 105 -21.95 -5.93 -6.36
CA PRO A 105 -23.35 -5.98 -5.93
C PRO A 105 -23.78 -7.35 -5.39
N GLU A 106 -23.15 -8.44 -5.85
CA GLU A 106 -23.44 -9.82 -5.45
C GLU A 106 -22.86 -10.20 -4.08
N ARG A 107 -22.02 -9.34 -3.48
CA ARG A 107 -21.41 -9.55 -2.16
C ARG A 107 -20.73 -10.93 -2.02
N PRO A 108 -19.75 -11.24 -2.88
CA PRO A 108 -19.09 -12.54 -2.85
C PRO A 108 -18.48 -12.77 -1.47
N LYS A 109 -18.76 -13.93 -0.87
CA LYS A 109 -18.18 -14.30 0.44
C LYS A 109 -16.70 -14.67 0.33
N GLN A 110 -16.28 -15.11 -0.85
CA GLN A 110 -14.91 -15.51 -1.09
C GLN A 110 -14.49 -15.12 -2.50
N ILE A 111 -13.30 -14.57 -2.62
CA ILE A 111 -12.66 -14.25 -3.88
C ILE A 111 -11.19 -14.69 -3.90
N ARG A 112 -10.62 -14.77 -5.10
CA ARG A 112 -9.21 -15.05 -5.33
C ARG A 112 -8.58 -13.92 -6.13
N LEU A 113 -7.46 -13.39 -5.63
CA LEU A 113 -6.64 -12.38 -6.27
C LEU A 113 -5.40 -13.03 -6.89
N ILE A 114 -5.15 -12.69 -8.15
CA ILE A 114 -3.95 -13.08 -8.90
C ILE A 114 -3.37 -11.87 -9.63
N SER A 115 -2.11 -11.93 -10.03
CA SER A 115 -1.48 -10.87 -10.83
C SER A 115 -0.45 -11.44 -11.79
N PRO A 116 -0.23 -10.85 -12.97
CA PRO A 116 0.95 -11.14 -13.78
C PRO A 116 2.26 -10.65 -13.15
N ASP A 117 2.20 -9.72 -12.20
CA ASP A 117 3.39 -9.04 -11.66
C ASP A 117 4.06 -9.81 -10.52
N PHE A 118 3.39 -10.82 -9.97
CA PHE A 118 3.92 -11.73 -8.95
C PHE A 118 3.38 -13.16 -9.12
N PRO A 119 4.04 -14.18 -8.55
CA PRO A 119 3.63 -15.57 -8.72
C PRO A 119 2.55 -16.02 -7.72
N TRP A 120 2.31 -15.27 -6.65
CA TRP A 120 1.38 -15.66 -5.58
C TRP A 120 -0.08 -15.57 -5.98
N THR A 121 -0.90 -16.32 -5.25
CA THR A 121 -2.36 -16.24 -5.27
C THR A 121 -2.81 -15.93 -3.86
N PHE A 122 -3.70 -14.96 -3.71
CA PHE A 122 -4.30 -14.61 -2.42
C PHE A 122 -5.78 -14.96 -2.46
N VAL A 123 -6.29 -15.57 -1.39
CA VAL A 123 -7.71 -15.87 -1.25
C VAL A 123 -8.23 -15.05 -0.10
N ILE A 124 -9.28 -14.27 -0.35
CA ILE A 124 -10.01 -13.52 0.66
C ILE A 124 -11.30 -14.30 0.85
N GLY A 125 -11.48 -14.87 2.03
CA GLY A 125 -12.66 -15.65 2.37
C GLY A 125 -13.44 -15.01 3.50
N PRO A 126 -14.60 -15.60 3.85
CA PRO A 126 -15.38 -15.09 4.95
C PRO A 126 -14.53 -15.22 6.22
N ASP A 127 -14.33 -14.11 6.92
CA ASP A 127 -13.92 -14.20 8.31
C ASP A 127 -15.08 -14.88 9.05
N PRO A 128 -14.85 -16.04 9.70
CA PRO A 128 -15.90 -16.72 10.47
C PRO A 128 -16.54 -15.82 11.54
N SER A 129 -15.87 -14.72 11.89
CA SER A 129 -16.30 -13.72 12.87
C SER A 129 -17.12 -12.57 12.24
N ALA A 130 -17.06 -12.35 10.92
CA ALA A 130 -17.62 -11.17 10.24
C ALA A 130 -19.09 -11.31 9.78
N GLY A 131 -19.78 -12.40 10.14
CA GLY A 131 -21.20 -12.56 9.84
C GLY A 131 -21.51 -12.78 8.35
N GLU A 132 -22.65 -12.26 7.87
CA GLU A 132 -23.11 -12.38 6.48
C GLU A 132 -22.51 -11.32 5.53
N GLU A 133 -21.56 -10.50 5.99
CA GLU A 133 -20.92 -9.50 5.13
C GLU A 133 -20.05 -10.18 4.07
N GLY A 134 -20.28 -9.81 2.80
CA GLY A 134 -19.42 -10.20 1.68
C GLY A 134 -18.11 -9.42 1.68
N VAL A 135 -17.17 -9.85 0.85
CA VAL A 135 -15.86 -9.20 0.70
C VAL A 135 -16.02 -7.73 0.33
N THR A 136 -15.36 -6.85 1.07
CA THR A 136 -15.36 -5.40 0.86
C THR A 136 -14.17 -4.93 0.03
N CYS A 137 -14.20 -3.67 -0.43
CA CYS A 137 -13.05 -3.05 -1.08
C CYS A 137 -11.86 -2.92 -0.12
N LEU A 138 -12.10 -2.65 1.16
CA LEU A 138 -11.05 -2.56 2.17
C LEU A 138 -10.36 -3.90 2.37
N ASP A 139 -11.11 -5.01 2.41
CA ASP A 139 -10.53 -6.36 2.56
C ASP A 139 -9.54 -6.69 1.46
N VAL A 140 -9.83 -6.27 0.22
CA VAL A 140 -8.93 -6.42 -0.93
C VAL A 140 -7.61 -5.71 -0.67
N LEU A 141 -7.65 -4.41 -0.33
CA LEU A 141 -6.44 -3.62 -0.14
C LEU A 141 -5.65 -4.06 1.10
N ALA A 142 -6.35 -4.35 2.20
CA ALA A 142 -5.75 -4.82 3.44
C ALA A 142 -5.06 -6.17 3.25
N THR A 143 -5.71 -7.11 2.56
CA THR A 143 -5.12 -8.43 2.28
C THR A 143 -3.91 -8.30 1.36
N LEU A 144 -3.99 -7.51 0.29
CA LEU A 144 -2.87 -7.29 -0.62
C LEU A 144 -1.68 -6.66 0.11
N HIS A 145 -1.92 -5.61 0.88
CA HIS A 145 -0.90 -4.97 1.71
C HIS A 145 -0.27 -6.00 2.65
N ALA A 146 -1.06 -6.65 3.51
CA ALA A 146 -0.54 -7.58 4.50
C ALA A 146 0.24 -8.74 3.87
N ALA A 147 -0.26 -9.33 2.78
CA ALA A 147 0.38 -10.45 2.11
C ALA A 147 1.70 -10.05 1.42
N LEU A 148 1.79 -8.84 0.86
CA LEU A 148 2.98 -8.34 0.20
C LEU A 148 4.01 -7.77 1.20
N GLN A 149 3.61 -7.35 2.39
CA GLN A 149 4.53 -6.98 3.46
C GLN A 149 5.21 -8.19 4.15
N ARG A 150 4.84 -9.42 3.79
CA ARG A 150 5.52 -10.62 4.31
C ARG A 150 6.97 -10.71 3.80
N PRO A 151 7.91 -11.22 4.60
CA PRO A 151 9.24 -11.55 4.13
C PRO A 151 9.20 -12.52 2.95
N LEU A 152 10.10 -12.31 2.00
CA LEU A 152 10.35 -13.25 0.92
C LEU A 152 11.00 -14.51 1.51
N THR A 153 10.47 -15.67 1.20
CA THR A 153 11.00 -16.96 1.70
C THR A 153 12.24 -17.39 0.92
N ASP A 154 13.06 -18.26 1.52
CA ASP A 154 14.25 -18.83 0.86
C ASP A 154 13.89 -19.59 -0.42
N THR A 155 12.76 -20.31 -0.41
CA THR A 155 12.27 -21.01 -1.62
C THR A 155 11.91 -20.05 -2.74
N GLU A 156 11.20 -18.96 -2.42
CA GLU A 156 10.87 -17.93 -3.40
C GLU A 156 12.14 -17.30 -3.95
N TRP A 157 13.08 -16.92 -3.10
CA TRP A 157 14.39 -16.35 -3.49
C TRP A 157 15.24 -17.32 -4.34
N GLY A 158 15.20 -18.60 -4.01
CA GLY A 158 15.92 -19.66 -4.71
C GLY A 158 15.47 -19.82 -6.16
N THR A 159 14.19 -19.61 -6.45
CA THR A 159 13.62 -19.71 -7.81
C THR A 159 13.90 -18.49 -8.70
N VAL A 160 14.40 -17.39 -8.14
CA VAL A 160 14.64 -16.14 -8.89
C VAL A 160 15.98 -16.18 -9.62
N GLY A 161 15.98 -15.82 -10.91
CA GLY A 161 17.21 -15.60 -11.68
C GLY A 161 17.97 -14.32 -11.27
N ASP A 162 19.26 -14.24 -11.57
CA ASP A 162 20.14 -13.21 -11.02
C ASP A 162 19.73 -11.77 -11.38
N ASP A 163 19.20 -11.52 -12.58
CA ASP A 163 18.70 -10.20 -12.98
C ASP A 163 17.54 -9.71 -12.09
N LYS A 164 16.60 -10.62 -11.79
CA LYS A 164 15.45 -10.33 -10.94
C LYS A 164 15.89 -10.20 -9.48
N ARG A 165 16.88 -10.97 -9.02
CA ARG A 165 17.50 -10.80 -7.68
C ARG A 165 18.12 -9.40 -7.54
N ALA A 166 18.89 -8.96 -8.52
CA ALA A 166 19.45 -7.61 -8.53
C ALA A 166 18.33 -6.54 -8.51
N SER A 167 17.23 -6.77 -9.23
CA SER A 167 16.06 -5.88 -9.19
C SER A 167 15.38 -5.85 -7.81
N LEU A 168 15.28 -6.99 -7.12
CA LEU A 168 14.70 -7.10 -5.78
C LEU A 168 15.54 -6.29 -4.76
N ILE A 169 16.86 -6.44 -4.82
CA ILE A 169 17.79 -5.68 -3.96
C ILE A 169 17.65 -4.18 -4.20
N ARG A 170 17.61 -3.73 -5.47
CA ARG A 170 17.36 -2.31 -5.79
C ARG A 170 16.01 -1.81 -5.27
N ALA A 171 14.97 -2.63 -5.35
CA ALA A 171 13.63 -2.27 -4.87
C ALA A 171 13.59 -2.13 -3.35
N ARG A 172 14.21 -3.08 -2.63
CA ARG A 172 14.42 -3.01 -1.17
C ARG A 172 15.13 -1.74 -0.77
N ASP A 173 16.27 -1.45 -1.40
CA ASP A 173 17.08 -0.30 -1.03
C ASP A 173 16.31 1.01 -1.25
N ARG A 174 15.50 1.11 -2.33
CA ARG A 174 14.56 2.23 -2.52
C ARG A 174 13.52 2.31 -1.40
N ARG A 175 12.91 1.19 -1.01
CA ARG A 175 11.93 1.15 0.09
C ARG A 175 12.53 1.62 1.41
N LEU A 176 13.72 1.14 1.75
CA LEU A 176 14.41 1.52 3.00
C LEU A 176 14.75 3.02 3.04
N ARG A 177 15.05 3.64 1.89
CA ARG A 177 15.27 5.11 1.81
C ARG A 177 14.01 5.92 2.06
N LEU A 178 12.84 5.38 1.71
CA LEU A 178 11.56 6.10 1.82
C LEU A 178 10.87 5.92 3.18
N CYS A 179 11.28 4.92 3.97
CA CYS A 179 10.75 4.69 5.31
C CYS A 179 11.87 4.56 6.36
N PRO A 180 12.54 5.66 6.77
CA PRO A 180 13.69 5.61 7.68
C PRO A 180 13.37 5.14 9.12
N GLY A 181 12.09 4.92 9.48
CA GLY A 181 11.64 4.78 10.87
C GLY A 181 11.00 3.44 11.28
N SER A 182 10.90 2.43 10.39
CA SER A 182 10.29 1.15 10.77
C SER A 182 11.30 0.21 11.44
N SER A 183 11.73 0.59 12.64
CA SER A 183 12.59 -0.21 13.52
C SER A 183 11.85 -1.38 14.18
N ASN A 184 10.59 -1.67 13.82
CA ASN A 184 9.78 -2.72 14.44
C ASN A 184 10.09 -4.14 13.94
N SER A 185 11.17 -4.34 13.19
CA SER A 185 11.67 -5.67 12.80
C SER A 185 12.33 -6.46 13.95
N ALA A 186 12.18 -6.04 15.21
CA ALA A 186 12.68 -6.76 16.38
C ALA A 186 11.73 -7.84 16.93
N ALA A 187 10.48 -7.91 16.44
CA ALA A 187 9.48 -8.86 16.98
C ALA A 187 9.46 -10.23 16.27
N CYS A 188 10.00 -10.36 15.05
CA CYS A 188 9.96 -11.61 14.28
C CYS A 188 11.31 -12.36 14.17
N THR A 189 12.21 -12.17 15.14
CA THR A 189 13.54 -12.84 15.15
C THR A 189 13.84 -13.57 16.47
N ARG A 190 12.82 -13.99 17.22
CA ARG A 190 13.03 -14.83 18.43
C ARG A 190 12.86 -16.34 18.22
N GLN A 191 12.45 -16.82 17.04
CA GLN A 191 12.19 -18.25 16.84
C GLN A 191 13.26 -19.04 16.06
N THR A 192 14.34 -18.43 15.58
CA THR A 192 15.42 -19.18 14.89
C THR A 192 16.81 -19.05 15.53
N ALA A 193 16.96 -18.32 16.64
CA ALA A 193 18.23 -18.15 17.34
C ALA A 193 18.44 -19.12 18.53
N ARG A 194 17.95 -20.36 18.43
CA ARG A 194 18.26 -21.42 19.41
C ARG A 194 19.09 -22.59 18.85
N SER A 195 19.60 -22.45 17.62
CA SER A 195 20.42 -23.47 16.96
C SER A 195 21.71 -22.86 16.40
N ALA A 196 22.55 -22.29 17.26
CA ALA A 196 23.92 -21.90 16.90
C ALA A 196 24.77 -21.73 18.16
N LEU A 197 24.98 -22.84 18.87
CA LEU A 197 26.21 -23.05 19.64
C LEU A 197 26.94 -24.18 18.91
N ASP A 198 27.70 -23.81 17.88
CA ASP A 198 28.87 -24.58 17.45
C ASP A 198 29.82 -23.63 16.72
N ALA A 199 31.03 -23.58 17.26
CA ALA A 199 32.13 -22.74 16.84
C ALA A 199 32.93 -23.42 15.72
N ASP A 200 33.76 -22.63 15.03
CA ASP A 200 34.76 -23.01 14.02
C ASP A 200 34.26 -23.41 12.61
N ALA A 201 34.07 -22.38 11.76
CA ALA A 201 34.25 -22.52 10.31
C ALA A 201 34.82 -21.21 9.70
N PRO A 202 35.99 -21.25 9.02
CA PRO A 202 36.55 -20.09 8.35
C PRO A 202 35.96 -20.01 6.93
N ASN A 203 34.71 -19.57 6.82
CA ASN A 203 34.08 -19.11 5.57
C ASN A 203 32.77 -18.40 5.91
N HIS A 204 32.85 -17.34 6.71
CA HIS A 204 31.72 -16.47 6.94
C HIS A 204 31.45 -15.65 5.67
N ARG A 205 30.57 -16.16 4.79
CA ARG A 205 29.75 -15.28 3.95
C ARG A 205 29.14 -14.24 4.90
N PRO A 206 29.16 -12.94 4.55
CA PRO A 206 28.59 -11.92 5.41
C PRO A 206 27.16 -12.32 5.70
N VAL A 207 26.89 -12.68 6.96
CA VAL A 207 25.54 -12.87 7.48
C VAL A 207 24.98 -11.47 7.51
N HIS A 208 24.47 -11.09 6.36
CA HIS A 208 23.81 -9.83 6.11
C HIS A 208 22.71 -9.68 7.16
N ARG A 209 22.99 -8.90 8.21
CA ARG A 209 21.98 -8.24 9.06
C ARG A 209 21.25 -7.17 8.22
N GLU A 210 20.80 -7.58 7.05
CA GLU A 210 20.21 -6.75 6.01
C GLU A 210 18.70 -6.66 6.22
N GLY A 211 18.15 -5.49 5.86
CA GLY A 211 16.70 -5.33 5.78
C GLY A 211 16.11 -6.50 5.00
N LEU A 212 15.14 -7.17 5.61
CA LEU A 212 14.49 -8.32 5.00
C LEU A 212 13.89 -7.90 3.67
N LEU A 213 14.16 -8.69 2.62
CA LEU A 213 13.42 -8.61 1.37
C LEU A 213 11.97 -8.96 1.66
N LEU A 214 11.06 -8.08 1.26
CA LEU A 214 9.63 -8.30 1.39
C LEU A 214 9.05 -8.68 0.03
N ARG A 215 7.91 -9.36 0.03
CA ARG A 215 7.22 -9.72 -1.22
C ARG A 215 6.83 -8.47 -2.05
N VAL A 216 6.62 -7.32 -1.42
CA VAL A 216 6.38 -6.04 -2.12
C VAL A 216 7.58 -5.60 -2.96
N ASP A 217 8.81 -5.98 -2.59
CA ASP A 217 10.01 -5.67 -3.38
C ASP A 217 9.99 -6.39 -4.74
N TRP A 218 9.21 -7.48 -4.86
CA TRP A 218 8.98 -8.19 -6.12
C TRP A 218 8.35 -7.32 -7.21
N LEU A 219 7.54 -6.35 -6.80
CA LEU A 219 6.88 -5.42 -7.71
C LEU A 219 7.84 -4.39 -8.31
N GLY A 220 9.03 -4.22 -7.73
CA GLY A 220 10.05 -3.32 -8.26
C GLY A 220 9.65 -1.84 -8.14
N SER A 221 9.34 -1.20 -9.26
CA SER A 221 8.76 0.16 -9.30
C SER A 221 7.23 0.13 -9.34
N ARG A 222 6.61 -1.00 -9.66
CA ARG A 222 5.16 -1.13 -9.89
C ARG A 222 4.39 -1.39 -8.60
N VAL A 223 4.54 -0.48 -7.64
CA VAL A 223 4.00 -0.64 -6.27
C VAL A 223 2.63 0.02 -6.08
N ALA A 224 2.17 0.81 -7.06
CA ALA A 224 0.84 1.40 -7.02
C ALA A 224 -0.21 0.43 -7.54
N PHE A 225 -1.15 0.06 -6.66
CA PHE A 225 -2.40 -0.58 -7.05
C PHE A 225 -3.23 0.40 -7.90
N VAL A 226 -3.82 -0.08 -9.00
CA VAL A 226 -4.67 0.72 -9.89
C VAL A 226 -6.07 0.15 -10.11
N GLY A 227 -6.31 -1.07 -9.65
CA GLY A 227 -7.61 -1.70 -9.77
C GLY A 227 -7.59 -3.21 -9.98
N LEU A 228 -8.80 -3.73 -10.10
CA LEU A 228 -9.14 -5.11 -10.39
C LEU A 228 -9.78 -5.19 -11.77
N ILE A 229 -9.44 -6.24 -12.52
CA ILE A 229 -10.10 -6.56 -13.77
C ILE A 229 -10.57 -8.02 -13.77
N LYS A 230 -11.63 -8.28 -14.54
CA LYS A 230 -12.08 -9.64 -14.85
C LYS A 230 -11.35 -10.14 -16.09
N ASP A 231 -10.44 -11.09 -15.91
CA ASP A 231 -9.71 -11.74 -17.00
C ASP A 231 -9.77 -13.26 -16.82
N GLU A 232 -10.80 -13.86 -17.41
CA GLU A 232 -11.07 -15.30 -17.34
C GLU A 232 -10.02 -16.13 -18.08
N ALA A 233 -9.33 -15.55 -19.08
CA ALA A 233 -8.27 -16.27 -19.80
C ALA A 233 -7.05 -16.43 -18.89
N PHE A 234 -6.62 -15.34 -18.25
CA PHE A 234 -5.53 -15.39 -17.27
C PHE A 234 -5.91 -16.17 -16.01
N ALA A 235 -7.14 -16.07 -15.52
CA ALA A 235 -7.61 -16.86 -14.39
C ALA A 235 -7.57 -18.36 -14.69
N ARG A 236 -8.00 -18.78 -15.89
CA ARG A 236 -7.95 -20.19 -16.33
C ARG A 236 -6.54 -20.71 -16.50
N SER A 237 -5.61 -19.89 -17.01
CA SER A 237 -4.21 -20.31 -17.16
C SER A 237 -3.47 -20.50 -15.83
N ARG A 238 -4.02 -19.97 -14.73
CA ARG A 238 -3.50 -20.13 -13.37
C ARG A 238 -4.20 -21.24 -12.56
N LEU A 239 -5.07 -22.03 -13.17
CA LEU A 239 -5.71 -23.16 -12.49
C LEU A 239 -4.74 -24.33 -12.35
N ILE A 240 -4.76 -24.97 -11.18
CA ILE A 240 -4.06 -26.23 -10.95
C ILE A 240 -4.94 -27.36 -11.48
N PRO A 241 -4.44 -28.23 -12.38
CA PRO A 241 -5.20 -29.38 -12.85
C PRO A 241 -5.69 -30.25 -11.68
N GLY A 242 -6.95 -30.68 -11.73
CA GLY A 242 -7.58 -31.47 -10.66
C GLY A 242 -8.06 -30.65 -9.44
N GLY A 243 -7.86 -29.32 -9.43
CA GLY A 243 -8.49 -28.44 -8.45
C GLY A 243 -10.00 -28.34 -8.69
N GLY A 244 -10.78 -28.17 -7.60
CA GLY A 244 -12.20 -27.85 -7.69
C GLY A 244 -12.47 -26.50 -8.38
N GLN A 245 -13.74 -26.15 -8.53
CA GLN A 245 -14.12 -24.85 -9.09
C GLN A 245 -13.52 -23.73 -8.22
N PRO A 246 -12.69 -22.85 -8.79
CA PRO A 246 -12.09 -21.77 -8.01
C PRO A 246 -13.18 -20.78 -7.57
N PRO A 247 -12.97 -20.09 -6.43
CA PRO A 247 -13.82 -18.95 -6.09
C PRO A 247 -13.67 -17.85 -7.14
N GLU A 248 -14.55 -16.87 -7.05
CA GLU A 248 -14.56 -15.74 -7.98
C GLU A 248 -13.16 -15.11 -8.08
N THR A 249 -12.58 -15.08 -9.29
CA THR A 249 -11.20 -14.66 -9.48
C THR A 249 -11.11 -13.26 -10.08
N TRP A 250 -10.20 -12.46 -9.53
CA TRP A 250 -9.91 -11.08 -9.94
C TRP A 250 -8.42 -10.91 -10.22
N VAL A 251 -8.09 -10.20 -11.29
CA VAL A 251 -6.71 -9.89 -11.64
C VAL A 251 -6.36 -8.50 -11.16
N VAL A 252 -5.35 -8.42 -10.30
CA VAL A 252 -4.84 -7.19 -9.73
C VAL A 252 -3.86 -6.54 -10.70
N LYS A 253 -4.05 -5.24 -10.94
CA LYS A 253 -3.17 -4.43 -11.78
C LYS A 253 -2.35 -3.47 -10.95
N PHE A 254 -1.10 -3.29 -11.38
CA PHE A 254 -0.15 -2.36 -10.79
C PHE A 254 0.42 -1.41 -11.83
N GLN A 255 0.85 -0.23 -11.38
CA GLN A 255 1.60 0.72 -12.17
C GLN A 255 2.81 1.27 -11.42
N GLY A 256 3.75 1.86 -12.15
CA GLY A 256 4.88 2.58 -11.59
C GLY A 256 4.46 3.87 -10.89
N LEU A 257 5.15 4.20 -9.80
CA LEU A 257 5.14 5.53 -9.18
C LEU A 257 6.35 6.35 -9.64
#